data_AF-G0SEM4-F1
#
_entry.id   AF-G0SEM4-F1
#
_cell.length_a   1.000
_cell.length_b   1.000
_cell.length_c   1.000
_cell.angle_alpha   90.00
_cell.angle_beta   90.00
_cell.angle_gamma   90.00
#
_symmetry.space_group_name_H-M   'P 1'
#
loop_
_entity.id
_entity.type
_entity.pdbx_description
1 polymer ?
#
loop_
_entity_poly.entity_id
_entity_poly.type
_entity_poly.pdbx_seq_one_letter_code
_entity_poly.pdbx_strand_id
1 'polypeptide(L)'
;MDSSEDDGNKVAHLWPDPPAFWKDFTPENIERYNALKQTYAQQHGLSSDALVRIPDVPADLINLQPPPEPVDGKWKLYGQQEALANSLQSLEDAGIQRLAPASETTSDSKHFDRGFELKKLAKSLLVNYLELMGIMSINPAHASEKVQDIKTIVLNFHHILNEYRPHQAREQLIQLMQDHLDAKRNETAAVRAVVDKAKRLIEGLASIEIPKVEDDNGRKAVEVERAALAERREIAAWQEADALFT
;
A
#
# COMPACT_ATOMS: atom_id res chain seq x y z
N MET A 1 10.22 9.88 44.30
CA MET A 1 10.78 8.67 44.92
C MET A 1 11.37 7.87 43.79
N ASP A 2 12.69 7.88 43.75
CA ASP A 2 13.55 7.15 42.82
C ASP A 2 13.40 5.66 43.12
N SER A 3 12.77 4.92 42.21
CA SER A 3 12.74 3.45 42.22
C SER A 3 13.58 2.95 41.06
N SER A 4 14.87 3.25 41.13
CA SER A 4 15.92 2.47 40.50
C SER A 4 16.04 1.13 41.25
N GLU A 5 15.12 0.21 40.94
CA GLU A 5 15.31 -1.21 41.27
C GLU A 5 16.44 -1.74 40.38
N ASP A 6 17.66 -1.61 40.91
CA ASP A 6 18.84 -2.34 40.48
C ASP A 6 18.66 -3.82 40.82
N ASP A 7 17.93 -4.54 39.97
CA ASP A 7 17.84 -5.99 40.05
C ASP A 7 19.17 -6.60 39.60
N GLY A 8 20.03 -6.86 40.59
CA GLY A 8 21.34 -7.52 40.50
C GLY A 8 21.30 -8.99 40.06
N ASN A 9 20.33 -9.37 39.22
CA ASN A 9 20.28 -10.70 38.62
C ASN A 9 19.73 -10.65 37.18
N LYS A 10 20.26 -9.71 36.37
CA LYS A 10 20.07 -9.72 34.91
C LYS A 10 20.80 -10.92 34.32
N VAL A 11 20.08 -12.03 34.22
CA VAL A 11 20.46 -13.18 33.39
C VAL A 11 20.81 -12.61 32.01
N ALA A 12 22.07 -12.82 31.61
CA ALA A 12 22.66 -12.25 30.39
C ALA A 12 21.97 -12.81 29.13
N HIS A 13 20.83 -12.23 28.77
CA HIS A 13 20.24 -12.42 27.47
C HIS A 13 21.04 -11.59 26.44
N LEU A 14 21.31 -12.18 25.26
CA LEU A 14 22.08 -11.52 24.18
C LEU A 14 21.41 -10.27 23.60
N TRP A 15 20.13 -10.04 23.93
CA TRP A 15 19.34 -8.93 23.43
C TRP A 15 18.96 -7.99 24.57
N PRO A 16 18.98 -6.66 24.33
CA PRO A 16 18.53 -5.70 25.32
C PRO A 16 17.04 -5.88 25.58
N ASP A 17 16.63 -5.63 26.83
CA ASP A 17 15.22 -5.55 27.19
C ASP A 17 14.51 -4.47 26.37
N PRO A 18 13.20 -4.63 26.09
CA PRO A 18 12.45 -3.62 25.38
C PRO A 18 12.47 -2.27 26.11
N PRO A 19 12.39 -1.15 25.39
CA PRO A 19 12.40 0.19 25.99
C PRO A 19 11.30 0.40 27.03
N ALA A 20 11.63 1.00 28.18
CA ALA A 20 10.73 1.12 29.33
C ALA A 20 9.35 1.74 29.05
N PHE A 21 9.21 2.56 28.01
CA PHE A 21 7.95 3.19 27.60
C PHE A 21 6.86 2.20 27.20
N TRP A 22 7.17 0.91 26.97
CA TRP A 22 6.16 -0.10 26.65
C TRP A 22 5.10 -0.26 27.75
N LYS A 23 5.46 0.04 29.01
CA LYS A 23 4.56 -0.05 30.17
C LYS A 23 3.42 0.96 30.13
N ASP A 24 3.60 2.07 29.42
CA ASP A 24 2.61 3.14 29.33
C ASP A 24 1.49 2.83 28.34
N PHE A 25 1.66 1.80 27.50
CA PHE A 25 0.68 1.31 26.52
C PHE A 25 -0.40 0.43 27.16
N THR A 26 -1.11 0.97 28.14
CA THR A 26 -2.28 0.33 28.75
C THR A 26 -3.55 0.68 27.97
N PRO A 27 -4.60 -0.17 27.98
CA PRO A 27 -5.85 0.12 27.27
C PRO A 27 -6.50 1.43 27.77
N GLU A 28 -6.42 1.70 29.08
CA GLU A 28 -6.93 2.93 29.68
C GLU A 28 -6.21 4.18 29.17
N ASN A 29 -4.87 4.13 29.06
CA ASN A 29 -4.08 5.25 28.56
C ASN A 29 -4.34 5.49 27.07
N ILE A 30 -4.53 4.41 26.30
CA ILE A 30 -4.86 4.50 24.86
C ILE A 30 -6.24 5.15 24.66
N GLU A 31 -7.24 4.76 25.43
CA GLU A 31 -8.58 5.38 25.39
C GLU A 31 -8.52 6.87 25.75
N ARG A 32 -7.81 7.23 26.83
CA ARG A 32 -7.60 8.63 27.24
C ARG A 32 -6.90 9.44 26.16
N TYR A 33 -5.84 8.90 25.55
CA TYR A 33 -5.14 9.56 24.47
C TYR A 33 -6.03 9.77 23.24
N ASN A 34 -6.81 8.76 22.86
CA ASN A 34 -7.75 8.86 21.75
C ASN A 34 -8.83 9.91 22.00
N ALA A 35 -9.35 10.00 23.23
CA ALA A 35 -10.31 11.05 23.61
C ALA A 35 -9.68 12.44 23.49
N LEU A 36 -8.45 12.64 23.98
CA LEU A 36 -7.70 13.90 23.83
C LEU A 36 -7.47 14.25 22.35
N LYS A 37 -7.13 13.26 21.53
CA LYS A 37 -6.96 13.41 20.08
C LYS A 37 -8.24 13.86 19.41
N GLN A 38 -9.38 13.29 19.79
CA GLN A 38 -10.70 13.66 19.27
C GLN A 38 -11.10 15.08 19.71
N THR A 39 -10.89 15.46 20.96
CA THR A 39 -11.22 16.81 21.44
C THR A 39 -10.39 17.87 20.73
N TYR A 40 -9.11 17.61 20.50
CA TYR A 40 -8.23 18.53 19.78
C TYR A 40 -8.61 18.62 18.30
N ALA A 41 -8.92 17.48 17.67
CA ALA A 41 -9.40 17.43 16.29
C ALA A 41 -10.69 18.25 16.09
N GLN A 42 -11.63 18.16 17.03
CA GLN A 42 -12.87 18.95 17.01
C GLN A 42 -12.62 20.47 17.17
N GLN A 43 -11.71 20.86 18.06
CA GLN A 43 -11.38 22.28 18.29
C GLN A 43 -10.71 22.93 17.07
N HIS A 44 -9.88 22.17 16.35
CA HIS A 44 -9.14 22.67 15.18
C HIS A 44 -9.80 22.34 13.83
N GLY A 45 -10.93 21.63 13.81
CA GLY A 45 -11.62 21.22 12.59
C GLY A 45 -10.82 20.24 11.70
N LEU A 46 -9.89 19.49 12.29
CA LEU A 46 -9.06 18.49 11.60
C LEU A 46 -9.66 17.08 11.77
N SER A 47 -9.34 16.18 10.84
CA SER A 47 -9.66 14.75 11.00
C SER A 47 -8.77 14.14 12.09
N SER A 48 -9.35 13.31 12.95
CA SER A 48 -8.63 12.61 14.03
C SER A 48 -7.49 11.73 13.52
N ASP A 49 -7.54 11.29 12.26
CA ASP A 49 -6.50 10.44 11.67
C ASP A 49 -5.30 11.23 11.15
N ALA A 50 -5.53 12.46 10.69
CA ALA A 50 -4.48 13.33 10.15
C ALA A 50 -3.60 13.98 11.23
N LEU A 51 -4.01 13.91 12.50
CA LEU A 51 -3.29 14.53 13.61
C LEU A 51 -2.19 13.61 14.13
N VAL A 52 -0.93 13.97 13.87
CA VAL A 52 0.25 13.22 14.33
C VAL A 52 0.70 13.63 15.74
N ARG A 53 0.43 14.88 16.14
CA ARG A 53 0.87 15.47 17.41
C ARG A 53 -0.20 16.35 18.03
N ILE A 54 -0.33 16.28 19.35
CA ILE A 54 -1.15 17.19 20.15
C ILE A 54 -0.18 17.99 21.03
N PRO A 55 -0.27 19.34 21.10
CA PRO A 55 0.45 20.12 22.09
C PRO A 55 -0.12 19.86 23.51
N ASP A 56 0.74 19.89 24.53
CA ASP A 56 0.37 19.79 25.95
C ASP A 56 -0.26 18.46 26.41
N VAL A 57 0.31 17.33 25.97
CA VAL A 57 -0.09 15.99 26.46
C VAL A 57 0.46 15.74 27.88
N PRO A 58 -0.33 15.17 28.81
CA PRO A 58 0.16 14.78 30.14
C PRO A 58 1.38 13.86 30.08
N ALA A 59 2.29 13.96 31.06
CA ALA A 59 3.54 13.20 31.10
C ALA A 59 3.33 11.68 30.99
N ASP A 60 2.22 11.16 31.52
CA ASP A 60 1.87 9.73 31.49
C ASP A 60 1.46 9.23 30.09
N LEU A 61 1.09 10.15 29.20
CA LEU A 61 0.57 9.87 27.85
C LEU A 61 1.57 10.29 26.75
N ILE A 62 2.69 10.91 27.12
CA ILE A 62 3.66 11.46 26.17
C ILE A 62 4.28 10.36 25.29
N ASN A 63 4.43 9.15 25.84
CA ASN A 63 5.01 8.00 25.16
C ASN A 63 4.07 7.34 24.14
N LEU A 64 2.77 7.65 24.18
CA LEU A 64 1.80 7.22 23.17
C LEU A 64 1.86 8.07 21.90
N GLN A 65 2.51 9.24 21.97
CA GLN A 65 2.74 10.09 20.83
C GLN A 65 4.10 9.76 20.20
N PRO A 66 4.19 9.62 18.86
CA PRO A 66 5.47 9.45 18.19
C PRO A 66 6.42 10.60 18.54
N PRO A 67 7.73 10.36 18.75
CA PRO A 67 8.68 11.42 19.09
C PRO A 67 8.83 12.47 17.97
N PRO A 68 9.20 13.73 18.28
CA PRO A 68 9.45 14.78 17.28
C PRO A 68 10.52 14.37 16.28
N GLU A 69 10.36 14.84 15.04
CA GLU A 69 11.45 14.73 14.07
C GLU A 69 12.67 15.50 14.60
N PRO A 70 13.90 14.98 14.43
CA PRO A 70 15.10 15.67 14.86
C PRO A 70 15.22 17.06 14.20
N VAL A 71 15.37 18.11 15.01
CA VAL A 71 15.47 19.50 14.54
C VAL A 71 16.67 19.70 13.61
N ASP A 72 17.76 18.98 13.87
CA ASP A 72 18.99 19.04 13.08
C ASP A 72 18.86 18.40 11.69
N GLY A 73 17.72 17.77 11.38
CA GLY A 73 17.52 17.10 10.10
C GLY A 73 18.50 15.94 9.88
N LYS A 74 19.11 15.41 10.95
CA LYS A 74 20.06 14.30 10.92
C LYS A 74 19.63 13.23 11.91
N TRP A 75 19.82 11.97 11.54
CA TRP A 75 19.49 10.83 12.38
C TRP A 75 20.59 9.76 12.27
N LYS A 76 20.72 8.94 13.31
CA LYS A 76 21.78 7.93 13.37
C LYS A 76 21.23 6.58 12.95
N LEU A 77 21.62 6.10 11.77
CA LEU A 77 21.31 4.77 11.28
C LEU A 77 22.57 3.89 11.39
N TYR A 78 22.52 2.80 12.15
CA TYR A 78 23.64 1.82 12.29
C TYR A 78 25.01 2.42 12.63
N GLY A 79 25.05 3.55 13.35
CA GLY A 79 26.31 4.23 13.66
C GLY A 79 26.65 5.40 12.73
N GLN A 80 26.03 5.49 11.56
CA GLN A 80 26.23 6.54 10.57
C GLN A 80 25.20 7.66 10.74
N GLN A 81 25.62 8.91 10.57
CA GLN A 81 24.72 10.05 10.55
C GLN A 81 24.17 10.24 9.14
N GLU A 82 22.87 10.05 8.98
CA GLU A 82 22.14 10.26 7.73
C GLU A 82 21.31 11.53 7.82
N ALA A 83 21.15 12.25 6.71
CA ALA A 83 20.26 13.39 6.63
C ALA A 83 18.80 12.93 6.42
N LEU A 84 17.83 13.65 6.97
CA LEU A 84 16.40 13.45 6.71
C LEU A 84 16.06 13.79 5.25
N ALA A 85 16.75 14.78 4.67
CA ALA A 85 16.63 15.09 3.25
C ALA A 85 17.52 14.13 2.44
N ASN A 86 16.91 13.37 1.53
CA ASN A 86 17.62 12.54 0.57
C ASN A 86 18.30 13.40 -0.51
N SER A 87 19.34 14.14 -0.12
CA SER A 87 20.21 14.83 -1.07
C SER A 87 21.36 13.92 -1.44
N LEU A 88 21.63 13.79 -2.74
CA LEU A 88 22.86 13.16 -3.21
C LEU A 88 24.07 13.95 -2.74
N GLN A 89 25.00 13.30 -2.04
CA GLN A 89 26.31 13.88 -1.76
C GLN A 89 26.99 14.23 -3.09
N SER A 90 27.50 15.45 -3.20
CA SER A 90 28.16 15.89 -4.43
C SER A 90 29.49 15.15 -4.62
N LEU A 91 29.90 14.96 -5.87
CA LEU A 91 31.21 14.36 -6.19
C LEU A 91 32.37 15.19 -5.62
N GLU A 92 32.19 16.51 -5.55
CA GLU A 92 33.19 17.46 -5.05
C GLU A 92 33.34 17.36 -3.53
N ASP A 93 32.24 17.19 -2.79
CA ASP A 93 32.27 16.94 -1.34
C ASP A 93 32.92 15.60 -0.97
N ALA A 94 32.91 14.64 -1.90
CA ALA A 94 33.60 13.36 -1.77
C ALA A 94 35.07 13.42 -2.21
N GLY A 95 35.57 14.58 -2.66
CA GLY A 95 36.94 14.76 -3.14
C GLY A 95 37.24 14.06 -4.46
N ILE A 96 36.21 13.75 -5.27
CA ILE A 96 36.34 13.00 -6.53
C ILE A 96 36.26 13.99 -7.70
N GLN A 97 37.20 13.90 -8.63
CA GLN A 97 37.17 14.69 -9.86
C GLN A 97 35.94 14.32 -10.69
N ARG A 98 35.12 15.32 -10.99
CA ARG A 98 33.96 15.17 -11.85
C ARG A 98 34.38 15.05 -13.32
N LEU A 99 34.00 13.94 -13.97
CA LEU A 99 34.37 13.64 -15.36
C LEU A 99 33.29 14.05 -16.38
N ALA A 100 32.04 14.20 -15.94
CA ALA A 100 30.91 14.63 -16.77
C ALA A 100 30.57 16.10 -16.47
N PRO A 101 30.15 16.92 -17.45
CA PRO A 101 29.85 18.32 -17.19
C PRO A 101 28.77 18.47 -16.10
N ALA A 102 28.99 19.47 -15.24
CA ALA A 102 28.04 20.50 -14.80
C ALA A 102 26.69 20.60 -15.52
N SER A 103 25.87 19.56 -15.68
CA SER A 103 24.51 19.79 -16.15
C SER A 103 23.79 20.47 -15.00
N GLU A 104 23.68 21.78 -15.10
CA GLU A 104 22.89 22.62 -14.22
C GLU A 104 21.55 21.93 -13.97
N THR A 105 21.10 22.02 -12.73
CA THR A 105 19.89 21.44 -12.15
C THR A 105 18.59 22.01 -12.74
N THR A 106 18.62 22.49 -13.98
CA THR A 106 17.52 23.13 -14.68
C THR A 106 16.77 22.09 -15.53
N SER A 107 15.67 21.62 -14.94
CA SER A 107 14.46 21.06 -15.55
C SER A 107 14.57 20.42 -16.96
N ASP A 108 14.36 19.10 -16.96
CA ASP A 108 13.67 18.31 -17.99
C ASP A 108 14.23 18.19 -19.41
N SER A 109 15.30 18.90 -19.80
CA SER A 109 15.74 18.93 -21.22
C SER A 109 16.97 18.09 -21.57
N LYS A 110 17.71 17.48 -20.62
CA LYS A 110 19.00 16.79 -20.89
C LYS A 110 19.11 15.32 -20.46
N HIS A 111 18.02 14.58 -20.28
CA HIS A 111 18.10 13.15 -19.96
C HIS A 111 18.77 12.31 -21.07
N PHE A 112 18.63 12.73 -22.33
CA PHE A 112 19.25 12.05 -23.48
C PHE A 112 20.79 12.18 -23.48
N ASP A 113 21.31 13.29 -22.95
CA ASP A 113 22.75 13.55 -22.83
C ASP A 113 23.39 12.65 -21.75
N ARG A 114 22.65 12.38 -20.65
CA ARG A 114 23.14 11.51 -19.57
C ARG A 114 23.35 10.06 -20.02
N GLY A 115 22.46 9.53 -20.86
CA GLY A 115 22.64 8.19 -21.43
C GLY A 115 23.87 8.09 -22.34
N PHE A 116 24.21 9.19 -23.03
CA PHE A 116 25.42 9.28 -23.84
C PHE A 116 26.67 9.36 -22.96
N GLU A 117 26.67 10.20 -21.92
CA GLU A 117 27.77 10.29 -20.95
C GLU A 117 28.01 8.95 -20.22
N LEU A 118 26.95 8.23 -19.84
CA LEU A 118 27.07 6.91 -19.23
C LEU A 118 27.75 5.90 -20.17
N LYS A 119 27.40 5.93 -21.48
CA LYS A 119 28.05 5.10 -22.50
C LYS A 119 29.51 5.51 -22.72
N LYS A 120 29.82 6.80 -22.68
CA LYS A 120 31.18 7.33 -22.81
C LYS A 120 32.05 6.89 -21.63
N LEU A 121 31.54 6.99 -20.40
CA LEU A 121 32.23 6.49 -19.19
C LEU A 121 32.40 4.97 -19.23
N ALA A 122 31.40 4.21 -19.68
CA ALA A 122 31.53 2.76 -19.85
C ALA A 122 32.63 2.37 -20.85
N LYS A 123 32.72 3.09 -21.98
CA LYS A 123 33.82 2.90 -22.95
C LYS A 123 35.17 3.29 -22.36
N SER A 124 35.25 4.42 -21.66
CA SER A 124 36.47 4.87 -20.99
C SER A 124 36.93 3.88 -19.91
N LEU A 125 35.99 3.29 -19.16
CA LEU A 125 36.25 2.24 -18.18
C LEU A 125 36.85 0.99 -18.86
N LEU A 126 36.28 0.56 -19.98
CA LEU A 126 36.76 -0.59 -20.74
C LEU A 126 38.18 -0.36 -21.27
N VAL A 127 38.46 0.83 -21.80
CA VAL A 127 39.81 1.19 -22.30
C VAL A 127 40.82 1.20 -21.16
N ASN A 128 40.50 1.84 -20.02
CA ASN A 128 41.39 1.83 -18.85
C ASN A 128 41.63 0.43 -18.28
N TYR A 129 40.63 -0.46 -18.34
CA TYR A 129 40.80 -1.86 -17.95
C TYR A 129 41.75 -2.61 -18.89
N LEU A 130 41.65 -2.39 -20.20
CA LEU A 130 42.57 -2.97 -21.18
C LEU A 130 44.00 -2.44 -21.00
N GLU A 131 44.15 -1.14 -20.74
CA GLU A 131 45.44 -0.53 -20.41
C GLU A 131 46.03 -1.13 -19.13
N LEU A 132 45.22 -1.33 -18.09
CA LEU A 132 45.65 -1.98 -16.86
C LEU A 132 46.16 -3.40 -17.11
N MET A 133 45.43 -4.21 -17.88
CA MET A 133 45.87 -5.56 -18.24
C MET A 133 47.18 -5.55 -19.05
N GLY A 134 47.35 -4.58 -19.96
CA GLY A 134 48.59 -4.38 -20.69
C GLY A 134 49.77 -3.99 -19.79
N ILE A 135 49.55 -3.05 -18.87
CA ILE A 135 50.57 -2.58 -17.92
C ILE A 135 50.96 -3.69 -16.94
N MET A 136 50.01 -4.47 -16.43
CA MET A 136 50.32 -5.60 -15.53
C MET A 136 51.19 -6.67 -16.20
N SER A 137 51.12 -6.81 -17.53
CA SER A 137 51.98 -7.73 -18.29
C SER A 137 53.41 -7.22 -18.46
N ILE A 138 53.60 -5.90 -18.55
CA ILE A 138 54.90 -5.28 -18.86
C ILE A 138 55.60 -4.75 -17.61
N ASN A 139 54.93 -3.89 -16.84
CA ASN A 139 55.45 -3.28 -15.63
C ASN A 139 54.34 -3.09 -14.58
N PRO A 140 54.25 -3.99 -13.57
CA PRO A 140 53.20 -3.95 -12.57
C PRO A 140 53.29 -2.74 -11.61
N ALA A 141 54.42 -2.03 -11.56
CA ALA A 141 54.59 -0.89 -10.64
C ALA A 141 53.65 0.29 -10.97
N HIS A 142 53.28 0.47 -12.24
CA HIS A 142 52.37 1.54 -12.68
C HIS A 142 50.89 1.14 -12.63
N ALA A 143 50.56 -0.08 -12.20
CA ALA A 143 49.17 -0.55 -12.13
C ALA A 143 48.32 0.26 -11.14
N SER A 144 48.93 0.79 -10.07
CA SER A 144 48.22 1.54 -9.02
C SER A 144 47.57 2.82 -9.54
N GLU A 145 48.21 3.53 -10.47
CA GLU A 145 47.68 4.77 -11.05
C GLU A 145 46.40 4.48 -11.86
N LYS A 146 46.45 3.44 -12.70
CA LYS A 146 45.28 3.02 -13.49
C LYS A 146 44.14 2.48 -12.65
N VAL A 147 44.42 1.85 -11.52
CA VAL A 147 43.38 1.44 -10.56
C VAL A 147 42.68 2.67 -9.96
N GLN A 148 43.39 3.76 -9.67
CA GLN A 148 42.76 5.01 -9.21
C GLN A 148 41.91 5.68 -10.29
N ASP A 149 42.37 5.65 -11.55
CA ASP A 149 41.58 6.14 -12.69
C ASP A 149 40.26 5.36 -12.83
N ILE A 150 40.33 4.03 -12.77
CA ILE A 150 39.16 3.14 -12.79
C ILE A 150 38.22 3.45 -11.63
N LYS A 151 38.75 3.61 -10.41
CA LYS A 151 37.95 3.98 -9.23
C LYS A 151 37.20 5.29 -9.45
N THR A 152 37.89 6.30 -9.98
CA THR A 152 37.30 7.62 -10.30
C THR A 152 36.19 7.49 -11.34
N ILE A 153 36.40 6.71 -12.40
CA ILE A 153 35.39 6.49 -13.44
C ILE A 153 34.15 5.79 -12.87
N VAL A 154 34.33 4.73 -12.06
CA VAL A 154 33.23 3.98 -11.46
C VAL A 154 32.41 4.84 -10.49
N LEU A 155 33.07 5.68 -9.68
CA LEU A 155 32.37 6.59 -8.77
C LEU A 155 31.56 7.65 -9.53
N ASN A 156 32.13 8.23 -10.60
CA ASN A 156 31.40 9.14 -11.49
C ASN A 156 30.20 8.45 -12.16
N PHE A 157 30.38 7.20 -12.60
CA PHE A 157 29.32 6.40 -13.20
C PHE A 157 28.15 6.17 -12.23
N HIS A 158 28.45 5.80 -10.98
CA HIS A 158 27.44 5.64 -9.93
C HIS A 158 26.71 6.94 -9.61
N HIS A 159 27.43 8.07 -9.58
CA HIS A 159 26.81 9.35 -9.33
C HIS A 159 25.78 9.72 -10.41
N ILE A 160 26.12 9.56 -11.69
CA ILE A 160 25.18 9.82 -12.80
C ILE A 160 23.96 8.89 -12.73
N LEU A 161 24.15 7.62 -12.35
CA LEU A 161 23.02 6.71 -12.13
C LEU A 161 22.13 7.17 -10.99
N ASN A 162 22.73 7.62 -9.89
CA ASN A 162 21.99 8.11 -8.74
C ASN A 162 21.16 9.36 -9.09
N GLU A 163 21.72 10.28 -9.86
CA GLU A 163 20.97 11.43 -10.40
C GLU A 163 19.80 11.02 -11.31
N TYR A 164 19.83 9.83 -11.91
CA TYR A 164 18.76 9.31 -12.76
C TYR A 164 17.63 8.62 -11.96
N ARG A 165 17.87 8.26 -10.69
CA ARG A 165 16.88 7.56 -9.85
C ARG A 165 15.55 8.29 -9.70
N PRO A 166 15.52 9.62 -9.48
CA PRO A 166 14.23 10.32 -9.36
C PRO A 166 13.42 10.29 -10.65
N HIS A 167 14.07 10.33 -11.82
CA HIS A 167 13.39 10.19 -13.10
C HIS A 167 12.84 8.76 -13.28
N GLN A 168 13.65 7.74 -12.96
CA GLN A 168 13.21 6.35 -12.98
C GLN A 168 11.96 6.12 -12.12
N ALA A 169 11.95 6.68 -10.90
CA ALA A 169 10.81 6.54 -9.99
C ALA A 169 9.53 7.19 -10.55
N ARG A 170 9.64 8.35 -11.23
CA ARG A 170 8.50 8.99 -11.89
C ARG A 170 7.94 8.15 -13.03
N GLU A 171 8.80 7.63 -13.90
CA GLU A 171 8.37 6.75 -15.01
C GLU A 171 7.72 5.46 -14.49
N GLN A 172 8.27 4.87 -13.43
CA GLN A 172 7.67 3.70 -12.77
C GLN A 172 6.29 4.02 -12.17
N LEU A 173 6.13 5.20 -11.56
CA LEU A 173 4.83 5.64 -11.05
C LEU A 173 3.83 5.86 -12.17
N ILE A 174 4.24 6.48 -13.29
CA ILE A 174 3.38 6.69 -14.46
C ILE A 174 2.92 5.34 -15.01
N GLN A 175 3.83 4.38 -15.16
CA GLN A 175 3.51 3.04 -15.62
C GLN A 175 2.50 2.35 -14.69
N LEU A 176 2.73 2.39 -13.38
CA LEU A 176 1.81 1.81 -12.40
C LEU A 176 0.40 2.46 -12.44
N MET A 177 0.33 3.77 -12.67
CA MET A 177 -0.94 4.49 -12.80
C MET A 177 -1.66 4.12 -14.10
N GLN A 178 -0.94 3.92 -15.20
CA GLN A 178 -1.50 3.45 -16.46
C GLN A 178 -2.07 2.04 -16.30
N ASP A 179 -1.31 1.13 -15.69
CA ASP A 179 -1.76 -0.24 -15.40
C ASP A 179 -3.03 -0.24 -14.53
N HIS A 180 -3.08 0.63 -13.51
CA HIS A 180 -4.27 0.78 -12.67
C HIS A 180 -5.48 1.29 -13.47
N LEU A 181 -5.27 2.25 -14.36
CA LEU A 181 -6.33 2.82 -15.21
C LEU A 181 -6.88 1.75 -16.17
N ASP A 182 -6.01 0.96 -16.79
CA ASP A 182 -6.41 -0.10 -17.70
C ASP A 182 -7.13 -1.24 -16.97
N ALA A 183 -6.67 -1.61 -15.76
CA ALA A 183 -7.40 -2.54 -14.90
C ALA A 183 -8.82 -2.03 -14.59
N LYS A 184 -8.97 -0.74 -14.23
CA LYS A 184 -10.29 -0.13 -13.95
C LYS A 184 -11.18 -0.05 -15.19
N ARG A 185 -10.61 0.23 -16.37
CA ARG A 185 -11.36 0.17 -17.64
C ARG A 185 -11.86 -1.24 -17.94
N ASN A 186 -11.03 -2.24 -17.73
CA ASN A 186 -11.41 -3.64 -17.93
C ASN A 186 -12.50 -4.10 -16.95
N GLU A 187 -12.38 -3.73 -15.66
CA GLU A 187 -13.42 -3.98 -14.65
C GLU A 187 -14.75 -3.32 -15.03
N THR A 188 -14.74 -2.05 -15.42
CA THR A 188 -15.97 -1.34 -15.81
C THR A 188 -16.58 -1.89 -17.10
N ALA A 189 -15.76 -2.29 -18.08
CA ALA A 189 -16.24 -2.97 -19.28
C ALA A 189 -16.87 -4.33 -18.96
N ALA A 190 -16.28 -5.10 -18.05
CA ALA A 190 -16.83 -6.38 -17.60
C ALA A 190 -18.17 -6.20 -16.87
N VAL A 191 -18.27 -5.21 -15.98
CA VAL A 191 -19.53 -4.87 -15.29
C VAL A 191 -20.61 -4.45 -16.30
N ARG A 192 -20.28 -3.60 -17.27
CA ARG A 192 -21.22 -3.21 -18.34
C ARG A 192 -21.69 -4.41 -19.14
N ALA A 193 -20.79 -5.33 -19.50
CA ALA A 193 -21.15 -6.55 -20.22
C ALA A 193 -22.09 -7.46 -19.41
N VAL A 194 -21.91 -7.56 -18.09
CA VAL A 194 -22.83 -8.29 -17.20
C VAL A 194 -24.19 -7.60 -17.11
N VAL A 195 -24.21 -6.27 -16.99
CA VAL A 195 -25.46 -5.49 -16.97
C VAL A 195 -26.23 -5.64 -18.28
N ASP A 196 -25.55 -5.59 -19.43
CA ASP A 196 -26.19 -5.78 -20.74
C ASP A 196 -26.76 -7.20 -20.90
N LYS A 197 -26.06 -8.22 -20.40
CA LYS A 197 -26.59 -9.59 -20.33
C LYS A 197 -27.83 -9.65 -19.44
N ALA A 198 -27.79 -9.04 -18.25
CA ALA A 198 -28.93 -9.01 -17.35
C ALA A 198 -30.15 -8.31 -17.96
N LYS A 199 -29.94 -7.16 -18.63
CA LYS A 199 -31.01 -6.44 -19.36
C LYS A 199 -31.62 -7.32 -20.44
N ARG A 200 -30.81 -7.98 -21.28
CA ARG A 200 -31.30 -8.91 -22.32
C ARG A 200 -32.08 -10.09 -21.73
N LEU A 201 -31.66 -10.61 -20.58
CA LEU A 201 -32.40 -11.67 -19.88
C LEU A 201 -33.75 -11.15 -19.35
N ILE A 202 -33.78 -9.96 -18.77
CA ILE A 202 -35.03 -9.33 -18.30
C ILE A 202 -35.96 -9.05 -19.48
N GLU A 203 -35.46 -8.51 -20.60
CA GLU A 203 -36.24 -8.31 -21.81
C GLU A 203 -36.76 -9.64 -22.39
N GLY A 204 -35.91 -10.67 -22.40
CA GLY A 204 -36.30 -12.03 -22.80
C GLY A 204 -37.41 -12.61 -21.92
N LEU A 205 -37.30 -12.47 -20.60
CA LEU A 205 -38.33 -12.91 -19.65
C LEU A 205 -39.60 -12.05 -19.72
N ALA A 206 -39.48 -10.75 -19.97
CA ALA A 206 -40.63 -9.85 -20.14
C ALA A 206 -41.37 -10.13 -21.46
N SER A 207 -40.67 -10.61 -22.49
CA SER A 207 -41.27 -11.04 -23.75
C SER A 207 -41.96 -12.42 -23.68
N ILE A 208 -41.70 -13.17 -22.61
CA ILE A 208 -42.51 -14.35 -22.26
C ILE A 208 -43.76 -13.81 -21.54
N GLU A 209 -44.83 -13.59 -22.30
CA GLU A 209 -46.14 -13.33 -21.71
C GLU A 209 -46.53 -14.50 -20.82
N ILE A 210 -46.71 -14.22 -19.52
CA ILE A 210 -47.28 -15.17 -18.58
C ILE A 210 -48.68 -15.51 -19.12
N PRO A 211 -49.00 -16.78 -19.43
CA PRO A 211 -50.35 -17.14 -19.83
C PRO A 211 -51.28 -16.71 -18.69
N LYS A 212 -52.25 -15.85 -19.00
CA LYS A 212 -53.35 -15.55 -18.07
C LYS A 212 -54.02 -16.88 -17.75
N VAL A 213 -53.73 -17.43 -16.58
CA VAL A 213 -54.51 -18.52 -16.01
C VAL A 213 -55.89 -17.91 -15.77
N GLU A 214 -56.86 -18.32 -16.58
CA GLU A 214 -58.28 -18.01 -16.36
C GLU A 214 -58.70 -18.62 -15.02
N ASP A 215 -58.57 -17.83 -13.96
CA ASP A 215 -58.62 -18.28 -12.57
C ASP A 215 -60.04 -18.50 -12.02
N ASP A 216 -61.04 -18.65 -12.89
CA ASP A 216 -62.45 -18.64 -12.47
C ASP A 216 -63.20 -19.97 -12.65
N ASN A 217 -62.64 -20.93 -13.41
CA ASN A 217 -63.28 -22.25 -13.63
C ASN A 217 -62.76 -23.36 -12.70
N GLY A 218 -61.49 -23.30 -12.26
CA GLY A 218 -60.92 -24.31 -11.37
C GLY A 218 -61.45 -24.26 -9.94
N ARG A 219 -61.68 -23.05 -9.40
CA ARG A 219 -62.21 -22.86 -8.03
C ARG A 219 -63.67 -23.30 -7.90
N LYS A 220 -64.51 -22.98 -8.90
CA LYS A 220 -65.93 -23.38 -8.91
C LYS A 220 -66.10 -24.90 -9.03
N ALA A 221 -65.28 -25.57 -9.83
CA ALA A 221 -65.33 -27.03 -9.95
C ALA A 221 -64.99 -27.74 -8.63
N VAL A 222 -63.96 -27.28 -7.91
CA VAL A 222 -63.52 -27.88 -6.65
C VAL A 222 -64.48 -27.59 -5.49
N GLU A 223 -65.13 -26.41 -5.47
CA GLU A 223 -66.17 -26.11 -4.47
C GLU A 223 -67.44 -26.93 -4.70
N VAL A 224 -67.87 -27.11 -5.95
CA VAL A 224 -69.06 -27.93 -6.26
C VAL A 224 -68.83 -29.40 -5.91
N GLU A 225 -67.64 -29.95 -6.17
CA GLU A 225 -67.32 -31.33 -5.83
C GLU A 225 -67.21 -31.55 -4.31
N ARG A 226 -66.66 -30.58 -3.57
CA ARG A 226 -66.61 -30.62 -2.10
C ARG A 226 -67.99 -30.48 -1.45
N ALA A 227 -68.86 -29.63 -1.99
CA ALA A 227 -70.23 -29.48 -1.52
C ALA A 227 -71.04 -30.78 -1.74
N ALA A 228 -70.93 -31.38 -2.93
CA ALA A 228 -71.60 -32.65 -3.23
C ALA A 228 -71.11 -33.81 -2.34
N LEU A 229 -69.83 -33.83 -1.97
CA LEU A 229 -69.28 -34.83 -1.06
C LEU A 229 -69.76 -34.62 0.39
N ALA A 230 -69.95 -33.37 0.82
CA ALA A 230 -70.44 -33.03 2.14
C ALA A 230 -71.91 -33.44 2.31
N GLU A 231 -72.78 -33.14 1.34
CA GLU A 231 -74.18 -33.54 1.36
C GLU A 231 -74.34 -35.07 1.43
N ARG A 232 -73.53 -35.81 0.67
CA ARG A 232 -73.54 -37.28 0.73
C ARG A 232 -73.15 -37.83 2.10
N ARG A 233 -72.23 -37.17 2.81
CA ARG A 233 -71.84 -37.56 4.16
C ARG A 233 -72.92 -37.24 5.19
N GLU A 234 -73.59 -36.11 5.05
CA GLU A 234 -74.72 -35.77 5.92
C GLU A 234 -75.87 -36.75 5.71
N ILE A 235 -76.24 -37.05 4.47
CA ILE A 235 -77.29 -38.04 4.18
C ILE A 235 -76.93 -39.41 4.74
N ALA A 236 -75.68 -39.86 4.59
CA ALA A 236 -75.21 -41.11 5.17
C ALA A 236 -75.26 -41.10 6.71
N ALA A 237 -74.86 -40.00 7.35
CA ALA A 237 -74.93 -39.85 8.80
C ALA A 237 -76.37 -39.88 9.32
N TRP A 238 -77.32 -39.26 8.60
CA TRP A 238 -78.75 -39.32 8.93
C TRP A 238 -79.32 -40.73 8.73
N GLN A 239 -78.91 -41.46 7.69
CA GLN A 239 -79.31 -42.85 7.49
C GLN A 239 -78.76 -43.80 8.57
N GLU A 240 -77.52 -43.60 9.00
CA GLU A 240 -76.95 -44.36 10.12
C GLU A 240 -77.63 -44.03 11.45
N ALA A 241 -77.97 -42.75 11.68
CA ALA A 241 -78.73 -42.34 12.86
C ALA A 241 -80.14 -42.97 12.88
N ASP A 242 -80.86 -42.94 11.76
CA ASP A 242 -82.19 -43.56 11.66
C ASP A 242 -82.14 -45.08 11.88
N ALA A 243 -81.09 -45.76 11.37
CA ALA A 243 -80.91 -47.20 11.58
C ALA A 243 -80.62 -47.59 13.04
N LEU A 244 -80.14 -46.66 13.87
CA LEU A 244 -79.89 -46.88 15.29
C LEU A 244 -81.13 -46.68 16.17
N PHE A 245 -82.20 -46.09 15.62
CA PHE A 245 -83.45 -45.79 16.33
C PHE A 245 -84.64 -46.68 15.92
N THR A 246 -84.42 -47.68 15.06
CA THR A 246 -85.38 -48.77 14.74
C THR A 246 -84.89 -50.12 15.26
#